data_AF-A0A4E0QVA9-F1
#
_entry.id   AF-A0A4E0QVA9-F1
#
_cell.length_a   1.000
_cell.length_b   1.000
_cell.length_c   1.000
_cell.angle_alpha   90.00
_cell.angle_beta   90.00
_cell.angle_gamma   90.00
#
_symmetry.space_group_name_H-M   'P 1'
#
loop_
_entity.id
_entity.type
_entity.pdbx_description
1 polymer ?
#
loop_
_entity_poly.entity_id
_entity_poly.type
_entity_poly.pdbx_seq_one_letter_code
_entity_poly.pdbx_strand_id
1 'polypeptide(L)'
;MEVRDLLVQGDIFVNTSLTEAFCVALLEAVSCGLLVVSTAVGGVPEVLPKEFIRLAPARAPEMAVCIANAVIEVMQHRPVPGSVVNFDENNGQVSENVILQFGKREY
;
A
#
# COMPACT_ATOMS: atom_id res chain seq x y z
N MET A 1 1.54 -21.63 -7.57
CA MET A 1 2.07 -20.28 -7.26
C MET A 1 0.85 -19.39 -7.17
N GLU A 2 0.47 -19.01 -5.96
CA GLU A 2 -0.73 -18.22 -5.69
C GLU A 2 -0.37 -16.72 -5.80
N VAL A 3 -1.31 -15.88 -6.24
CA VAL A 3 -1.09 -14.42 -6.43
C VAL A 3 -0.53 -13.77 -5.16
N ARG A 4 -1.02 -14.24 -4.00
CA ARG A 4 -0.54 -13.83 -2.68
C ARG A 4 0.97 -14.04 -2.49
N ASP A 5 1.50 -15.20 -2.87
CA ASP A 5 2.92 -15.55 -2.68
C ASP A 5 3.86 -14.57 -3.39
N LEU A 6 3.41 -13.99 -4.50
CA LEU A 6 4.14 -12.96 -5.21
C LEU A 6 3.97 -11.59 -4.58
N LEU A 7 2.74 -11.22 -4.24
CA LEU A 7 2.45 -9.90 -3.69
C LEU A 7 3.18 -9.67 -2.37
N VAL A 8 3.21 -10.65 -1.46
CA VAL A 8 3.87 -10.53 -0.15
C VAL A 8 5.38 -10.26 -0.22
N GLN A 9 6.01 -10.47 -1.36
CA GLN A 9 7.43 -10.16 -1.59
C GLN A 9 7.68 -8.68 -1.94
N GLY A 10 6.63 -7.94 -2.32
CA GLY A 10 6.71 -6.54 -2.71
C GLY A 10 6.21 -5.58 -1.62
N ASP A 11 6.62 -4.32 -1.74
CA ASP A 11 6.14 -3.24 -0.86
C ASP A 11 5.14 -2.30 -1.57
N ILE A 12 5.17 -2.22 -2.92
CA ILE A 12 4.33 -1.33 -3.74
C ILE A 12 3.72 -2.11 -4.90
N PHE A 13 2.42 -1.92 -5.13
CA PHE A 13 1.72 -2.41 -6.32
C PHE A 13 1.38 -1.23 -7.25
N VAL A 14 1.63 -1.38 -8.55
CA VAL A 14 1.42 -0.30 -9.53
C VAL A 14 0.39 -0.71 -10.58
N ASN A 15 -0.64 0.12 -10.77
CA ASN A 15 -1.62 -0.03 -11.85
C ASN A 15 -1.64 1.22 -12.75
N THR A 16 -1.36 1.04 -14.04
CA THR A 16 -1.28 2.14 -15.03
C THR A 16 -2.39 2.08 -16.08
N SER A 17 -3.47 1.35 -15.79
CA SER A 17 -4.58 1.16 -16.72
C SER A 17 -5.21 2.50 -17.14
N LEU A 18 -5.66 2.58 -18.40
CA LEU A 18 -6.36 3.77 -18.91
C LEU A 18 -7.86 3.74 -18.60
N THR A 19 -8.39 2.55 -18.37
CA THR A 19 -9.80 2.30 -18.04
C THR A 19 -9.87 1.15 -17.06
N GLU A 20 -10.58 1.34 -15.95
CA GLU A 20 -10.69 0.32 -14.92
C GLU A 20 -11.98 0.53 -14.13
N ALA A 21 -12.78 -0.51 -13.93
CA ALA A 21 -14.07 -0.37 -13.25
C ALA A 21 -13.92 -0.52 -11.73
N PHE A 22 -13.20 -1.54 -11.28
CA PHE A 22 -13.06 -1.86 -9.86
C PHE A 22 -11.68 -2.43 -9.51
N CYS A 23 -10.98 -3.04 -10.46
CA CYS A 23 -9.67 -3.67 -10.28
C CYS A 23 -9.53 -4.53 -9.01
N VAL A 24 -9.94 -5.79 -9.07
CA VAL A 24 -9.80 -6.72 -7.94
C VAL A 24 -8.34 -6.85 -7.49
N ALA A 25 -7.38 -6.70 -8.40
CA ALA A 25 -5.95 -6.71 -8.09
C ALA A 25 -5.52 -5.62 -7.09
N LEU A 26 -6.21 -4.47 -7.05
CA LEU A 26 -5.95 -3.43 -6.05
C LEU A 26 -6.29 -3.91 -4.64
N LEU A 27 -7.41 -4.62 -4.50
CA LEU A 27 -7.84 -5.18 -3.21
C LEU A 27 -6.93 -6.33 -2.77
N GLU A 28 -6.47 -7.16 -3.70
CA GLU A 28 -5.51 -8.24 -3.42
C GLU A 28 -4.18 -7.67 -2.93
N ALA A 29 -3.67 -6.62 -3.59
CA ALA A 29 -2.45 -5.93 -3.19
C ALA A 29 -2.55 -5.32 -1.79
N VAL A 30 -3.63 -4.59 -1.49
CA VAL A 30 -3.85 -4.02 -0.16
C VAL A 30 -4.03 -5.11 0.90
N SER A 31 -4.71 -6.21 0.57
CA SER A 31 -4.87 -7.37 1.46
C SER A 31 -3.54 -8.05 1.79
N CYS A 32 -2.54 -7.92 0.89
CA CYS A 32 -1.17 -8.37 1.11
C CYS A 32 -0.28 -7.31 1.78
N GLY A 33 -0.81 -6.13 2.11
CA GLY A 33 -0.10 -5.06 2.82
C GLY A 33 0.69 -4.10 1.94
N LEU A 34 0.47 -4.09 0.62
CA LEU A 34 1.22 -3.22 -0.30
C LEU A 34 0.58 -1.85 -0.38
N LEU A 35 1.42 -0.81 -0.48
CA LEU A 35 0.96 0.51 -0.89
C LEU A 35 0.61 0.47 -2.39
N VAL A 36 -0.59 0.93 -2.75
CA VAL A 36 -1.01 0.97 -4.15
C VAL A 36 -0.67 2.32 -4.76
N VAL A 37 -0.10 2.31 -5.97
CA VAL A 37 -0.04 3.46 -6.87
C VAL A 37 -0.88 3.16 -8.10
N SER A 38 -1.86 4.01 -8.42
CA SER A 38 -2.75 3.78 -9.56
C SER A 38 -3.07 5.04 -10.35
N THR A 39 -3.52 4.88 -11.59
CA THR A 39 -4.20 5.94 -12.33
C THR A 39 -5.57 6.26 -11.73
N ALA A 40 -5.96 7.54 -11.76
CA ALA A 40 -7.27 8.01 -11.34
C ALA A 40 -8.32 7.87 -12.47
N VAL A 41 -8.64 6.64 -12.87
CA VAL A 41 -9.57 6.37 -13.98
C VAL A 41 -10.69 5.43 -13.58
N GLY A 42 -11.83 5.56 -14.24
CA GLY A 42 -13.03 4.77 -13.98
C GLY A 42 -13.41 4.79 -12.49
N GLY A 43 -13.65 3.62 -11.89
CA GLY A 43 -14.07 3.51 -10.49
C GLY A 43 -12.94 3.33 -9.47
N VAL A 44 -11.67 3.42 -9.91
CA VAL A 44 -10.49 3.25 -9.03
C VAL A 44 -10.48 4.22 -7.84
N PRO A 45 -10.79 5.52 -8.00
CA PRO A 45 -10.80 6.46 -6.88
C PRO A 45 -11.78 6.10 -5.75
N GLU A 46 -12.80 5.30 -6.04
CA GLU A 46 -13.85 4.89 -5.10
C GLU A 46 -13.58 3.53 -4.44
N VAL A 47 -12.59 2.77 -4.91
CA VAL A 47 -12.35 1.38 -4.44
C VAL A 47 -11.62 1.32 -3.10
N LEU A 48 -10.70 2.25 -2.85
CA LEU A 48 -9.83 2.23 -1.67
C LEU A 48 -9.78 3.57 -0.93
N PRO A 49 -9.69 3.56 0.41
CA PRO A 49 -9.38 4.74 1.21
C PRO A 49 -8.04 5.37 0.83
N LYS A 50 -7.90 6.69 1.04
CA LYS A 50 -6.71 7.47 0.64
C LYS A 50 -5.44 7.02 1.35
N GLU A 51 -5.55 6.32 2.46
CA GLU A 51 -4.41 5.81 3.21
C GLU A 51 -3.67 4.72 2.42
N PHE A 52 -4.38 3.91 1.64
CA PHE A 52 -3.84 2.72 0.95
C PHE A 52 -3.49 2.94 -0.52
N ILE A 53 -3.95 4.05 -1.13
CA ILE A 53 -3.78 4.33 -2.56
C ILE A 53 -3.20 5.71 -2.80
N ARG A 54 -2.26 5.81 -3.75
CA ARG A 54 -1.77 7.05 -4.34
C ARG A 54 -2.23 7.10 -5.78
N LEU A 55 -2.93 8.17 -6.13
CA LEU A 55 -3.51 8.33 -7.45
C LEU A 55 -2.70 9.34 -8.27
N ALA A 56 -2.44 8.99 -9.53
CA ALA A 56 -1.84 9.88 -10.51
C ALA A 56 -2.72 10.00 -11.76
N PRO A 57 -2.64 11.12 -12.50
CA PRO A 57 -3.13 11.16 -13.87
C PRO A 57 -2.54 10.02 -14.71
N ALA A 58 -3.26 9.56 -15.73
CA ALA A 58 -2.80 8.55 -16.69
C ALA A 58 -1.76 9.10 -17.68
N ARG A 59 -0.66 9.63 -17.13
CA ARG A 59 0.44 10.30 -17.84
C ARG A 59 1.75 9.89 -17.20
N ALA A 60 2.75 9.56 -18.03
CA ALA A 60 4.00 8.98 -17.57
C ALA A 60 4.79 9.85 -16.58
N PRO A 61 4.96 11.18 -16.79
CA PRO A 61 5.71 12.02 -15.85
C PRO A 61 5.09 12.05 -14.45
N GLU A 62 3.77 12.22 -14.38
CA GLU A 62 3.01 12.32 -13.13
C GLU A 62 3.00 10.98 -12.40
N MET A 63 2.86 9.87 -13.15
CA MET A 63 2.98 8.52 -12.59
C MET A 63 4.38 8.26 -12.02
N ALA A 64 5.44 8.66 -12.73
CA ALA A 64 6.82 8.47 -12.26
C ALA A 64 7.07 9.22 -10.94
N VAL A 65 6.59 10.46 -10.83
CA VAL A 65 6.66 11.24 -9.58
C VAL A 65 5.88 10.56 -8.46
N CYS A 66 4.68 10.05 -8.75
CA CYS A 66 3.86 9.36 -7.77
C CYS A 66 4.54 8.10 -7.22
N ILE A 67 5.12 7.28 -8.11
CA ILE A 67 5.88 6.08 -7.74
C ILE A 67 7.11 6.46 -6.91
N ALA A 68 7.87 7.48 -7.31
CA ALA A 68 9.06 7.92 -6.57
C ALA A 68 8.70 8.35 -5.14
N ASN A 69 7.61 9.09 -4.97
CA ASN A 69 7.12 9.49 -3.65
C ASN A 69 6.67 8.29 -2.81
N ALA A 70 5.97 7.33 -3.43
CA ALA A 70 5.55 6.10 -2.76
C ALA A 70 6.74 5.26 -2.27
N VAL A 71 7.83 5.19 -3.05
CA VAL A 71 9.07 4.52 -2.62
C VAL A 71 9.67 5.21 -1.39
N ILE A 72 9.74 6.53 -1.38
CA ILE A 72 10.26 7.30 -0.23
C ILE A 72 9.39 7.05 1.01
N GLU A 73 8.06 7.06 0.85
CA GLU A 73 7.09 6.82 1.92
C GLU A 73 7.28 5.44 2.56
N VAL A 74 7.34 4.39 1.73
CA VAL A 74 7.56 3.02 2.19
C VAL A 74 8.91 2.87 2.88
N MET A 75 9.97 3.50 2.35
CA MET A 75 11.29 3.46 2.96
C MET A 75 11.35 4.10 4.35
N GLN A 76 10.55 5.14 4.59
CA GLN A 76 10.46 5.80 5.91
C GLN A 76 9.69 4.97 6.94
N HIS A 77 8.67 4.21 6.50
CA HIS A 77 7.78 3.45 7.38
C HIS A 77 8.16 1.97 7.49
N ARG A 78 9.22 1.52 6.80
CA ARG A 78 9.65 0.12 6.86
C ARG A 78 10.10 -0.22 8.28
N PRO A 79 9.42 -1.14 8.99
CA PRO A 79 9.94 -1.63 10.26
C PRO A 79 11.18 -2.45 9.92
N VAL A 80 12.33 -2.02 10.44
CA VAL A 80 13.61 -2.75 10.36
C VAL A 80 13.34 -4.22 10.73
N PRO A 81 13.78 -5.19 9.92
CA PRO A 81 13.66 -6.59 10.29
C PRO A 81 14.24 -6.81 11.70
N GLY A 82 13.40 -7.17 12.67
CA GLY A 82 13.76 -7.32 14.09
C GLY A 82 13.23 -6.26 15.07
N SER A 83 12.49 -5.24 14.64
CA SER A 83 11.84 -4.31 15.58
C SER A 83 10.62 -4.95 16.26
N VAL A 84 10.68 -5.09 17.59
CA VAL A 84 9.57 -5.57 18.44
C VAL A 84 8.68 -4.38 18.81
N VAL A 85 7.38 -4.49 18.52
CA VAL A 85 6.34 -3.53 18.94
C VAL A 85 5.69 -4.04 20.22
N ASN A 86 5.75 -3.25 21.29
CA ASN A 86 5.05 -3.55 22.55
C ASN A 86 3.66 -2.92 22.52
N PHE A 87 2.65 -3.69 22.88
CA PHE A 87 1.28 -3.21 23.08
C PHE A 87 1.09 -2.85 24.54
N ASP A 88 1.01 -1.56 24.86
CA ASP A 88 0.63 -1.12 26.20
C ASP A 88 -0.90 -1.23 26.36
N GLU A 89 -1.34 -2.36 26.93
CA GLU A 89 -2.73 -2.72 27.20
C GLU A 89 -3.43 -1.86 28.28
N ASN A 90 -2.73 -0.88 28.87
CA ASN A 90 -3.22 -0.16 30.06
C ASN A 90 -3.80 1.23 29.83
N ASN A 91 -3.77 1.82 28.62
CA ASN A 91 -4.19 3.23 28.51
C ASN A 91 -5.04 3.66 27.31
N GLY A 92 -5.47 2.77 26.41
CA GLY A 92 -6.45 3.09 25.34
C GLY A 92 -6.10 4.30 24.46
N GLN A 93 -4.85 4.75 24.50
CA GLN A 93 -4.37 5.96 23.84
C GLN A 93 -3.38 5.53 22.77
N VAL A 94 -3.77 5.78 21.52
CA VAL A 94 -2.92 5.60 20.34
C VAL A 94 -1.84 6.68 20.40
N SER A 95 -0.66 6.36 20.91
CA SER A 95 0.52 7.24 20.83
C SER A 95 1.12 7.20 19.42
N GLU A 96 1.76 8.30 18.99
CA GLU A 96 2.16 8.64 17.60
C GLU A 96 3.08 7.66 16.84
N ASN A 97 3.24 6.42 17.29
CA ASN A 97 4.01 5.38 16.60
C ASN A 97 3.17 4.14 16.23
N VAL A 98 1.85 4.27 16.18
CA VAL A 98 0.97 3.18 15.67
C VAL A 98 1.00 3.17 14.14
N ILE A 99 1.99 2.48 13.58
CA ILE A 99 1.87 1.96 12.22
C ILE A 99 0.96 0.73 12.32
N LEU A 100 -0.21 0.80 11.69
CA LEU A 100 -1.07 -0.35 11.49
C LEU A 100 -0.29 -1.41 10.70
N GLN A 101 0.37 -2.34 11.38
CA GLN A 101 0.90 -3.54 10.75
C GLN A 101 -0.27 -4.40 10.31
N PHE A 102 -0.70 -4.23 9.06
CA PHE A 102 -1.47 -5.27 8.37
C PHE A 102 -0.53 -6.44 8.09
N GLY A 103 -0.41 -7.34 9.08
CA GLY A 103 0.10 -8.70 8.94
C GLY A 103 1.48 -8.85 8.31
N LYS A 104 2.56 -8.47 9.01
CA LYS A 104 3.83 -9.18 8.81
C LYS A 104 3.62 -10.63 9.24
N ARG A 105 3.59 -11.57 8.28
CA ARG A 105 3.72 -13.01 8.57
C ARG A 105 4.56 -13.71 7.51
N GLU A 106 5.77 -14.02 7.95
CA GLU A 106 6.56 -15.25 7.79
C GLU A 106 6.31 -16.15 6.55
N TYR A 107 7.40 -16.21 5.76
CA TYR A 107 7.88 -17.19 4.76
C TYR A 107 6.96 -17.64 3.63
#